data_AF-A0A966C707-F1
#
_entry.id   AF-A0A966C707-F1
#
_cell.length_a   1.000
_cell.length_b   1.000
_cell.length_c   1.000
_cell.angle_alpha   90.00
_cell.angle_beta   90.00
_cell.angle_gamma   90.00
#
_symmetry.space_group_name_H-M   'P 1'
#
loop_
_entity.id
_entity.type
_entity.pdbx_description
1 polymer ?
#
loop_
_entity_poly.entity_id
_entity_poly.type
_entity_poly.pdbx_seq_one_letter_code
_entity_poly.pdbx_strand_id
1 'polypeptide(L)'
;MDFRADAGGARTTVNAEVPAGWRVEPARVEIEVSGFGGTRRVIFSVTPPAGPARGELTLRNETDGAPVFRIARVEHAHVPVQLVPEPVRVALVRADIAVPVRRIGYITGPGDEVPGVLRQLGVVVVELSDDDLVTGDLAGYDAIVAGVRAYNTRDRLADAQPRLLEYVRLGGMMVVQYNNNRDLATEGLGPWPLKLSRDRVTNETAPVTIRDAADAILVVPNRISPEDFSGWVQERSLYVPENWDERYRAPLAMADSGEKPLNGTLLVASYGAGTFVHTSLSFFRQLPAGVPGGIRVFCNLLGGGRPRD
;
A
#
# COMPACT_ATOMS: atom_id res chain seq x y z
N MET A 1 8.84 -6.41 -18.59
CA MET A 1 8.21 -7.75 -18.50
C MET A 1 9.19 -8.77 -19.05
N ASP A 2 9.28 -9.94 -18.42
CA ASP A 2 10.16 -11.03 -18.85
C ASP A 2 9.30 -12.11 -19.51
N PHE A 3 9.54 -12.39 -20.78
CA PHE A 3 8.83 -13.40 -21.57
C PHE A 3 9.64 -14.68 -21.59
N ARG A 4 8.95 -15.83 -21.50
CA ARG A 4 9.56 -17.16 -21.50
C ARG A 4 8.93 -18.03 -22.59
N ALA A 5 9.73 -18.88 -23.21
CA ALA A 5 9.24 -19.89 -24.15
C ALA A 5 9.35 -21.30 -23.55
N ASP A 6 8.29 -22.08 -23.73
CA ASP A 6 8.23 -23.50 -23.33
C ASP A 6 8.74 -24.44 -24.43
N ALA A 7 8.98 -23.93 -25.64
CA ALA A 7 9.66 -24.61 -26.73
C ALA A 7 10.77 -23.70 -27.30
N GLY A 8 11.95 -24.26 -27.58
CA GLY A 8 13.06 -23.49 -28.14
C GLY A 8 12.78 -23.02 -29.57
N GLY A 9 13.20 -21.79 -29.89
CA GLY A 9 13.02 -21.21 -31.24
C GLY A 9 11.64 -20.57 -31.47
N ALA A 10 10.86 -20.36 -30.41
CA ALA A 10 9.60 -19.65 -30.51
C ALA A 10 9.83 -18.18 -30.85
N ARG A 11 9.23 -17.75 -31.97
CA ARG A 11 9.12 -16.35 -32.39
C ARG A 11 7.65 -15.97 -32.40
N THR A 12 7.32 -14.86 -31.73
CA THR A 12 5.96 -14.35 -31.67
C THR A 12 5.98 -12.83 -31.67
N THR A 13 4.95 -12.21 -32.24
CA THR A 13 4.75 -10.76 -32.15
C THR A 13 3.67 -10.48 -31.13
N VAL A 14 3.93 -9.55 -30.21
CA VAL A 14 3.02 -9.15 -29.15
C VAL A 14 2.66 -7.69 -29.31
N ASN A 15 1.36 -7.40 -29.27
CA ASN A 15 0.81 -6.06 -29.21
C ASN A 15 0.46 -5.71 -27.77
N ALA A 16 0.92 -4.53 -27.33
CA ALA A 16 0.55 -3.92 -26.07
C ALA A 16 -0.63 -2.98 -26.31
N GLU A 17 -1.77 -3.30 -25.71
CA GLU A 17 -3.00 -2.53 -25.82
C GLU A 17 -3.21 -1.74 -24.53
N VAL A 18 -3.54 -0.46 -24.68
CA VAL A 18 -3.85 0.45 -23.56
C VAL A 18 -5.18 1.15 -23.83
N PRO A 19 -5.91 1.59 -22.79
CA PRO A 19 -7.16 2.31 -22.93
C PRO A 19 -6.99 3.66 -23.66
N ALA A 20 -8.10 4.19 -24.17
CA ALA A 20 -8.12 5.49 -24.83
C ALA A 20 -7.47 6.59 -23.95
N GLY A 21 -6.67 7.45 -24.57
CA GLY A 21 -5.93 8.53 -23.91
C GLY A 21 -4.58 8.12 -23.32
N TRP A 22 -4.33 6.83 -23.12
CA TRP A 22 -3.00 6.32 -22.76
C TRP A 22 -2.18 6.01 -24.01
N ARG A 23 -0.85 6.07 -23.90
CA ARG A 23 0.08 5.64 -24.95
C ARG A 23 1.07 4.64 -24.38
N VAL A 24 1.48 3.67 -25.20
CA VAL A 24 2.50 2.68 -24.85
C VAL A 24 3.54 2.57 -25.96
N GLU A 25 4.81 2.56 -25.57
CA GLU A 25 5.94 2.45 -26.49
C GLU A 25 6.95 1.42 -25.98
N PRO A 26 7.34 0.42 -26.78
CA PRO A 26 6.77 0.06 -28.08
C PRO A 26 5.34 -0.53 -27.94
N ALA A 27 4.42 -0.17 -28.83
CA ALA A 27 3.09 -0.79 -28.88
C ALA A 27 3.09 -2.20 -29.50
N ARG A 28 4.14 -2.54 -30.26
CA ARG A 28 4.31 -3.83 -30.95
C ARG A 28 5.74 -4.30 -30.78
N VAL A 29 5.93 -5.55 -30.35
CA VAL A 29 7.26 -6.14 -30.10
C VAL A 29 7.35 -7.53 -30.69
N GLU A 30 8.38 -7.76 -31.51
CA GLU A 30 8.77 -9.10 -31.93
C GLU A 30 9.65 -9.74 -30.84
N ILE A 31 9.18 -10.86 -30.31
CA ILE A 31 9.81 -11.62 -29.25
C ILE A 31 10.33 -12.92 -29.85
N GLU A 32 11.62 -13.10 -29.71
CA GLU A 32 12.32 -14.33 -30.06
C GLU A 32 13.06 -14.80 -28.82
N VAL A 33 12.84 -16.05 -28.46
CA VAL A 33 13.47 -16.70 -27.32
C VAL A 33 14.26 -17.91 -27.82
N SER A 34 15.57 -17.89 -27.62
CA SER A 34 16.46 -19.00 -27.96
C SER A 34 16.49 -20.03 -26.83
N GLY A 35 16.34 -21.31 -27.20
CA GLY A 35 16.43 -22.44 -26.27
C GLY A 35 15.22 -22.64 -25.34
N PHE A 36 15.10 -23.84 -24.79
CA PHE A 36 14.08 -24.18 -23.80
C PHE A 36 14.31 -23.38 -22.50
N GLY A 37 13.27 -22.70 -22.01
CA GLY A 37 13.38 -21.91 -20.79
C GLY A 37 14.15 -20.59 -20.94
N GLY A 38 14.48 -20.19 -22.17
CA GLY A 38 15.05 -18.87 -22.44
C GLY A 38 14.11 -17.76 -21.98
N THR A 39 14.69 -16.61 -21.63
CA THR A 39 13.93 -15.42 -21.25
C THR A 39 14.34 -14.21 -22.08
N ARG A 40 13.37 -13.36 -22.38
CA ARG A 40 13.62 -12.06 -23.03
C ARG A 40 12.91 -10.97 -22.26
N ARG A 41 13.69 -9.98 -21.82
CA ARG A 41 13.17 -8.78 -21.18
C ARG A 41 12.75 -7.76 -22.23
N VAL A 42 11.53 -7.26 -22.09
CA VAL A 42 10.97 -6.16 -22.89
C VAL A 42 10.52 -5.06 -21.93
N ILE A 43 10.87 -3.82 -22.25
CA ILE A 43 10.47 -2.64 -21.47
C ILE A 43 9.41 -1.90 -22.27
N PHE A 44 8.29 -1.60 -21.62
CA PHE A 44 7.20 -0.79 -22.16
C PHE A 44 7.17 0.53 -21.39
N SER A 45 7.27 1.65 -22.10
CA SER A 45 7.06 2.99 -21.56
C SER A 45 5.60 3.37 -21.76
N VAL A 46 4.89 3.59 -20.66
CA VAL A 46 3.46 3.94 -20.66
C VAL A 46 3.30 5.41 -20.28
N THR A 47 2.64 6.17 -21.14
CA THR A 47 2.34 7.59 -20.91
C THR A 47 0.86 7.77 -20.57
N PRO A 48 0.51 8.35 -19.41
CA PRO A 48 -0.88 8.58 -19.02
C PRO A 48 -1.53 9.74 -19.78
N PRO A 49 -2.87 9.84 -19.76
CA PRO A 49 -3.59 11.04 -20.17
C PRO A 49 -3.30 12.21 -19.21
N ALA A 50 -3.70 13.42 -19.61
CA ALA A 50 -3.46 14.63 -18.82
C ALA A 50 -4.23 14.66 -17.48
N GLY A 51 -5.45 14.10 -17.46
CA GLY A 51 -6.31 14.07 -16.28
C GLY A 51 -6.37 12.70 -15.60
N PRO A 52 -7.05 12.60 -14.44
CA PRO A 52 -7.27 11.33 -13.76
C PRO A 52 -7.95 10.31 -14.66
N ALA A 53 -7.42 9.09 -14.69
CA ALA A 53 -7.93 8.00 -15.50
C ALA A 53 -7.51 6.64 -14.94
N ARG A 54 -8.31 5.62 -15.22
CA ARG A 54 -7.97 4.22 -14.93
C ARG A 54 -8.13 3.38 -16.19
N GLY A 55 -7.43 2.26 -16.24
CA GLY A 55 -7.68 1.20 -17.20
C GLY A 55 -6.64 0.11 -17.07
N GLU A 56 -6.47 -0.68 -18.13
CA GLU A 56 -5.59 -1.84 -18.11
C GLU A 56 -4.68 -1.84 -19.34
N LEU A 57 -3.40 -2.14 -19.14
CA LEU A 57 -2.55 -2.60 -20.21
C LEU A 57 -2.73 -4.11 -20.35
N THR A 58 -3.08 -4.55 -21.56
CA THR A 58 -3.14 -5.97 -21.92
C THR A 58 -2.13 -6.29 -23.00
N LEU A 59 -1.65 -7.53 -23.01
CA LEU A 59 -0.77 -8.03 -24.05
C LEU A 59 -1.52 -9.09 -24.87
N ARG A 60 -1.46 -8.98 -26.20
CA ARG A 60 -2.06 -9.94 -27.14
C ARG A 60 -1.07 -10.40 -28.18
N ASN A 61 -1.16 -11.67 -28.56
CA ASN A 61 -0.46 -12.19 -29.71
C ASN A 61 -1.07 -11.62 -30.99
N GLU A 62 -0.22 -11.14 -31.90
CA GLU A 62 -0.65 -10.57 -33.18
C GLU A 62 -1.26 -11.61 -34.12
N THR A 63 -0.81 -12.86 -34.06
CA THR A 63 -1.21 -13.90 -35.03
C THR A 63 -2.66 -14.34 -34.87
N ASP A 64 -3.13 -14.50 -33.63
CA ASP A 64 -4.45 -15.06 -33.31
C ASP A 64 -5.31 -14.13 -32.41
N GLY A 65 -4.75 -13.00 -31.94
CA GLY A 65 -5.40 -12.09 -31.01
C GLY A 65 -5.54 -12.64 -29.58
N ALA A 66 -4.95 -13.80 -29.28
CA ALA A 66 -5.05 -14.43 -27.97
C ALA A 66 -4.29 -13.61 -26.91
N PRO A 67 -4.76 -13.59 -25.65
CA PRO A 67 -4.01 -12.95 -24.57
C PRO A 67 -2.63 -13.61 -24.39
N VAL A 68 -1.64 -12.83 -24.02
CA VAL A 68 -0.41 -13.37 -23.42
C VAL A 68 -0.72 -13.80 -22.00
N PHE A 69 -0.25 -14.98 -21.60
CA PHE A 69 -0.49 -15.54 -20.28
C PHE A 69 0.76 -15.48 -19.41
N ARG A 70 0.59 -15.19 -18.12
CA ARG A 70 1.53 -15.57 -17.06
C ARG A 70 1.10 -16.93 -16.53
N ILE A 71 2.06 -17.78 -16.17
CA ILE A 71 1.77 -19.06 -15.51
C ILE A 71 1.92 -18.88 -14.00
N ALA A 72 0.80 -18.89 -13.28
CA ALA A 72 0.78 -18.93 -11.82
C ALA A 72 1.01 -20.37 -11.36
N ARG A 73 2.04 -20.59 -10.55
CA ARG A 73 2.31 -21.88 -9.92
C ARG A 73 1.65 -21.90 -8.55
N VAL A 74 0.61 -22.72 -8.40
CA VAL A 74 -0.05 -22.97 -7.12
C VAL A 74 0.55 -24.22 -6.52
N GLU A 75 1.28 -24.07 -5.42
CA GLU A 75 1.94 -25.16 -4.72
C GLU A 75 1.60 -25.08 -3.23
N HIS A 76 0.93 -26.12 -2.72
CA HIS A 76 0.54 -26.22 -1.32
C HIS A 76 0.80 -27.65 -0.84
N ALA A 77 1.18 -27.82 0.42
CA ALA A 77 1.56 -29.13 0.97
C ALA A 77 0.49 -30.23 0.85
N HIS A 78 -0.75 -29.86 0.54
CA HIS A 78 -1.92 -30.75 0.51
C HIS A 78 -2.62 -30.80 -0.85
N VAL A 79 -2.09 -30.13 -1.88
CA VAL A 79 -2.66 -30.12 -3.24
C VAL A 79 -1.52 -30.33 -4.25
N PRO A 80 -1.68 -31.18 -5.28
CA PRO A 80 -0.69 -31.28 -6.35
C PRO A 80 -0.36 -29.93 -6.96
N VAL A 81 0.88 -29.75 -7.43
CA VAL A 81 1.29 -28.52 -8.11
C VAL A 81 0.36 -28.26 -9.30
N GLN A 82 -0.26 -27.08 -9.33
CA GLN A 82 -1.08 -26.62 -10.45
C GLN A 82 -0.38 -25.47 -11.17
N LEU A 83 -0.42 -25.50 -12.49
CA LEU A 83 0.02 -24.39 -13.35
C LEU A 83 -1.22 -23.75 -13.95
N VAL A 84 -1.54 -22.55 -13.50
CA VAL A 84 -2.74 -21.82 -13.90
C VAL A 84 -2.33 -20.70 -14.86
N PRO A 85 -2.70 -20.77 -16.15
CA PRO A 85 -2.46 -19.67 -17.09
C PRO A 85 -3.44 -18.53 -16.81
N GLU A 86 -2.90 -17.33 -16.61
CA GLU A 86 -3.67 -16.12 -16.36
C GLU A 86 -3.31 -15.05 -17.39
N PRO A 87 -4.29 -14.41 -18.05
CA PRO A 87 -4.00 -13.29 -18.96
C PRO A 87 -3.19 -12.20 -18.27
N VAL A 88 -2.13 -11.73 -18.92
CA VAL A 88 -1.33 -10.61 -18.43
C VAL A 88 -2.15 -9.33 -18.52
N ARG A 89 -2.43 -8.76 -17.35
CA ARG A 89 -3.11 -7.47 -17.17
C ARG A 89 -2.30 -6.63 -16.21
N VAL A 90 -2.05 -5.38 -16.58
CA VAL A 90 -1.43 -4.39 -15.69
C VAL A 90 -2.41 -3.27 -15.47
N ALA A 91 -2.82 -3.06 -14.22
CA ALA A 91 -3.67 -1.93 -13.87
C ALA A 91 -2.90 -0.62 -14.08
N LEU A 92 -3.52 0.32 -14.80
CA LEU A 92 -3.01 1.65 -15.06
C LEU A 92 -3.85 2.66 -14.29
N VAL A 93 -3.19 3.50 -13.49
CA VAL A 93 -3.85 4.51 -12.67
C VAL A 93 -3.11 5.83 -12.82
N ARG A 94 -3.81 6.82 -13.38
CA ARG A 94 -3.40 8.22 -13.34
C ARG A 94 -4.28 8.93 -12.32
N ALA A 95 -3.65 9.53 -11.32
CA ALA A 95 -4.31 10.36 -10.33
C ALA A 95 -3.36 11.49 -9.92
N ASP A 96 -3.94 12.65 -9.60
CA ASP A 96 -3.19 13.76 -9.05
C ASP A 96 -3.06 13.53 -7.54
N ILE A 97 -1.83 13.22 -7.11
CA ILE A 97 -1.50 12.84 -5.74
C ILE A 97 -0.28 13.64 -5.34
N ALA A 98 -0.45 14.50 -4.34
CA ALA A 98 0.66 15.17 -3.70
C ALA A 98 1.34 14.20 -2.73
N VAL A 99 2.65 14.03 -2.88
CA VAL A 99 3.47 13.13 -2.07
C VAL A 99 4.39 13.99 -1.20
N PRO A 100 4.16 14.06 0.13
CA PRO A 100 4.87 14.99 1.01
C PRO A 100 6.22 14.47 1.49
N VAL A 101 6.67 13.30 1.02
CA VAL A 101 7.89 12.65 1.48
C VAL A 101 8.76 12.23 0.30
N ARG A 102 10.07 12.21 0.51
CA ARG A 102 11.06 11.77 -0.47
C ARG A 102 11.69 10.45 -0.07
N ARG A 103 11.99 10.24 1.21
CA ARG A 103 12.66 9.04 1.72
C ARG A 103 12.02 8.56 3.03
N ILE A 104 11.54 7.32 3.04
CA ILE A 104 10.90 6.73 4.22
C ILE A 104 11.60 5.43 4.65
N GLY A 105 11.55 5.17 5.95
CA GLY A 105 11.87 3.87 6.53
C GLY A 105 10.61 3.01 6.57
N TYR A 106 10.72 1.75 6.16
CA TYR A 106 9.57 0.83 6.10
C TYR A 106 9.90 -0.48 6.79
N ILE A 107 9.10 -0.84 7.79
CA ILE A 107 9.24 -2.08 8.54
C ILE A 107 8.26 -3.07 7.91
N THR A 108 8.73 -3.80 6.90
CA THR A 108 7.89 -4.67 6.08
C THR A 108 7.27 -5.78 6.92
N GLY A 109 5.96 -5.99 6.74
CA GLY A 109 5.24 -7.13 7.26
C GLY A 109 4.95 -8.19 6.18
N PRO A 110 4.38 -9.34 6.53
CA PRO A 110 4.22 -10.45 5.59
C PRO A 110 3.26 -10.12 4.44
N GLY A 111 3.74 -10.28 3.21
CA GLY A 111 2.93 -10.05 2.00
C GLY A 111 2.59 -8.58 1.74
N ASP A 112 3.34 -7.65 2.33
CA ASP A 112 3.08 -6.22 2.17
C ASP A 112 3.58 -5.70 0.82
N GLU A 113 2.66 -5.27 -0.04
CA GLU A 113 2.97 -4.71 -1.36
C GLU A 113 2.94 -3.17 -1.39
N VAL A 114 2.59 -2.53 -0.27
CA VAL A 114 2.56 -1.06 -0.14
C VAL A 114 3.91 -0.40 -0.50
N PRO A 115 5.09 -0.92 -0.07
CA PRO A 115 6.38 -0.35 -0.47
C PRO A 115 6.56 -0.23 -1.99
N GLY A 116 6.09 -1.22 -2.75
CA GLY A 116 6.17 -1.22 -4.21
C GLY A 116 5.36 -0.09 -4.85
N VAL A 117 4.18 0.20 -4.31
CA VAL A 117 3.32 1.30 -4.78
C VAL A 117 3.95 2.65 -4.46
N LEU A 118 4.48 2.83 -3.25
CA LEU A 118 5.14 4.08 -2.86
C LEU A 118 6.38 4.39 -3.72
N ARG A 119 7.14 3.36 -4.10
CA ARG A 119 8.26 3.51 -5.05
C ARG A 119 7.80 3.99 -6.43
N GLN A 120 6.64 3.53 -6.91
CA GLN A 120 6.05 4.02 -8.17
C GLN A 120 5.62 5.48 -8.09
N LEU A 121 5.34 6.00 -6.89
CA LEU A 121 5.06 7.42 -6.64
C LEU A 121 6.35 8.27 -6.51
N GLY A 122 7.53 7.68 -6.70
CA GLY A 122 8.81 8.37 -6.61
C GLY A 122 9.39 8.46 -5.20
N VAL A 123 8.80 7.77 -4.22
CA VAL A 123 9.35 7.71 -2.85
C VAL A 123 10.51 6.72 -2.79
N VAL A 124 11.63 7.13 -2.20
CA VAL A 124 12.71 6.24 -1.82
C VAL A 124 12.30 5.47 -0.57
N VAL A 125 11.86 4.23 -0.76
CA VAL A 125 11.45 3.35 0.34
C VAL A 125 12.60 2.43 0.75
N VAL A 126 13.12 2.64 1.96
CA VAL A 126 14.17 1.81 2.56
C VAL A 126 13.54 0.84 3.55
N GLU A 127 13.69 -0.44 3.25
CA GLU A 127 13.20 -1.49 4.13
C GLU A 127 14.17 -1.65 5.30
N LEU A 128 13.66 -1.43 6.52
CA LEU A 128 14.46 -1.45 7.74
C LEU A 128 14.63 -2.89 8.23
N SER A 129 15.89 -3.32 8.33
CA SER A 129 16.26 -4.56 8.99
C SER A 129 16.11 -4.43 10.51
N ASP A 130 16.17 -5.56 11.22
CA ASP A 130 16.15 -5.54 12.69
C ASP A 130 17.36 -4.77 13.26
N ASP A 131 18.52 -4.86 12.61
CA ASP A 131 19.74 -4.14 13.01
C ASP A 131 19.60 -2.62 12.80
N ASP A 132 18.93 -2.20 11.71
CA ASP A 132 18.64 -0.78 11.47
C ASP A 132 17.73 -0.20 12.57
N LEU A 133 16.75 -0.98 13.01
CA LEU A 133 15.83 -0.57 14.08
C LEU A 133 16.55 -0.38 15.41
N VAL A 134 17.59 -1.15 15.69
CA VAL A 134 18.36 -1.06 16.93
C VAL A 134 19.49 -0.02 16.84
N THR A 135 20.19 0.06 15.71
CA THR A 135 21.45 0.81 15.58
C THR A 135 21.48 1.84 14.46
N GLY A 136 20.66 1.69 13.42
CA GLY A 136 20.64 2.58 12.24
C GLY A 136 20.10 3.97 12.51
N ASP A 137 20.57 4.99 11.80
CA ASP A 137 20.10 6.37 11.97
C ASP A 137 18.66 6.56 11.44
N LEU A 138 17.71 6.72 12.35
CA LEU A 138 16.30 6.90 12.04
C LEU A 138 15.94 8.34 11.65
N ALA A 139 16.77 9.32 12.01
CA ALA A 139 16.49 10.74 11.75
C ALA A 139 16.55 11.10 10.26
N GLY A 140 17.22 10.28 9.45
CA GLY A 140 17.31 10.46 8.00
C GLY A 140 16.04 10.10 7.21
N TYR A 141 14.97 9.67 7.88
CA TYR A 141 13.69 9.33 7.25
C TYR A 141 12.65 10.43 7.48
N ASP A 142 11.96 10.79 6.41
CA ASP A 142 10.83 11.71 6.45
C ASP A 142 9.65 11.15 7.27
N ALA A 143 9.47 9.83 7.18
CA ALA A 143 8.50 9.06 7.93
C ALA A 143 9.01 7.62 8.12
N ILE A 144 8.57 6.98 9.20
CA ILE A 144 8.75 5.54 9.43
C ILE A 144 7.39 4.85 9.44
N VAL A 145 7.24 3.79 8.65
CA VAL A 145 6.01 3.01 8.57
C VAL A 145 6.25 1.62 9.16
N ALA A 146 5.44 1.23 10.15
CA ALA A 146 5.27 -0.17 10.50
C ALA A 146 4.21 -0.80 9.58
N GLY A 147 4.66 -1.77 8.78
CA GLY A 147 3.87 -2.50 7.78
C GLY A 147 2.75 -3.35 8.36
N VAL A 148 2.00 -3.97 7.47
CA VAL A 148 0.87 -4.85 7.81
C VAL A 148 1.33 -5.99 8.75
N ARG A 149 0.75 -6.07 9.94
CA ARG A 149 1.11 -7.07 10.97
C ARG A 149 2.59 -7.09 11.35
N ALA A 150 3.32 -5.98 11.18
CA ALA A 150 4.72 -5.92 11.55
C ALA A 150 4.92 -6.25 13.04
N TYR A 151 4.09 -5.71 13.93
CA TYR A 151 4.13 -6.03 15.37
C TYR A 151 3.67 -7.45 15.69
N ASN A 152 2.98 -8.16 14.79
CA ASN A 152 2.64 -9.57 15.02
C ASN A 152 3.73 -10.54 14.58
N THR A 153 4.74 -10.08 13.83
CA THR A 153 5.67 -10.99 13.13
C THR A 153 7.14 -10.62 13.27
N ARG A 154 7.46 -9.44 13.80
CA ARG A 154 8.83 -9.00 14.05
C ARG A 154 9.02 -8.74 15.54
N ASP A 155 9.47 -9.74 16.26
CA ASP A 155 9.67 -9.69 17.72
C ASP A 155 10.57 -8.53 18.16
N ARG A 156 11.58 -8.19 17.34
CA ARG A 156 12.51 -7.08 17.57
C ARG A 156 11.85 -5.71 17.66
N LEU A 157 10.60 -5.56 17.21
CA LEU A 157 9.86 -4.31 17.39
C LEU A 157 9.57 -3.99 18.85
N ALA A 158 9.45 -5.00 19.72
CA ALA A 158 9.31 -4.77 21.15
C ALA A 158 10.52 -4.00 21.71
N ASP A 159 11.73 -4.45 21.35
CA ASP A 159 12.99 -3.85 21.77
C ASP A 159 13.24 -2.48 21.12
N ALA A 160 12.85 -2.33 19.86
CA ALA A 160 13.02 -1.09 19.10
C ALA A 160 11.99 0.00 19.46
N GLN A 161 10.90 -0.36 20.14
CA GLN A 161 9.79 0.55 20.39
C GLN A 161 10.19 1.86 21.10
N PRO A 162 11.01 1.85 22.17
CA PRO A 162 11.45 3.08 22.80
C PRO A 162 12.19 4.02 21.84
N ARG A 163 12.99 3.45 20.91
CA ARG A 163 13.78 4.21 19.94
C ARG A 163 12.92 4.77 18.80
N LEU A 164 11.91 4.01 18.37
CA LEU A 164 10.91 4.49 17.42
C LEU A 164 10.08 5.64 18.01
N LEU A 165 9.65 5.52 19.27
CA LEU A 165 8.96 6.60 19.96
C LEU A 165 9.86 7.81 20.22
N GLU A 166 11.15 7.62 20.49
CA GLU A 166 12.11 8.72 20.58
C GLU A 166 12.26 9.46 19.24
N TYR A 167 12.33 8.74 18.11
CA TYR A 167 12.31 9.34 16.78
C TYR A 167 11.06 10.21 16.58
N VAL A 168 9.87 9.74 16.99
CA VAL A 168 8.66 10.57 16.96
C VAL A 168 8.81 11.77 17.89
N ARG A 169 9.22 11.56 19.15
CA ARG A 169 9.38 12.63 20.15
C ARG A 169 10.26 13.78 19.64
N LEU A 170 11.29 13.46 18.86
CA LEU A 170 12.25 14.41 18.29
C LEU A 170 11.77 15.10 17.00
N GLY A 171 10.58 14.80 16.50
CA GLY A 171 10.02 15.46 15.31
C GLY A 171 9.56 14.53 14.20
N GLY A 172 9.91 13.24 14.30
CA GLY A 172 9.61 12.24 13.29
C GLY A 172 8.12 11.98 13.09
N MET A 173 7.78 11.51 11.89
CA MET A 173 6.44 11.00 11.56
C MET A 173 6.46 9.47 11.60
N MET A 174 5.58 8.85 12.38
CA MET A 174 5.43 7.39 12.42
C MET A 174 4.01 6.96 12.10
N VAL A 175 3.87 6.01 11.18
CA VAL A 175 2.59 5.36 10.83
C VAL A 175 2.66 3.89 11.22
N VAL A 176 1.80 3.46 12.12
CA VAL A 176 1.57 2.05 12.44
C VAL A 176 0.32 1.60 11.72
N GLN A 177 0.48 0.73 10.73
CA GLN A 177 -0.65 0.10 10.05
C GLN A 177 -1.27 -1.01 10.91
N TYR A 178 -2.33 -1.59 10.37
CA TYR A 178 -3.05 -2.72 10.88
C TYR A 178 -2.17 -3.83 11.50
N ASN A 179 -2.56 -4.30 12.69
CA ASN A 179 -2.05 -5.49 13.35
C ASN A 179 -3.23 -6.33 13.91
N ASN A 180 -3.03 -7.64 14.06
CA ASN A 180 -3.97 -8.48 14.80
C ASN A 180 -3.88 -8.16 16.30
N ASN A 181 -4.95 -8.42 17.05
CA ASN A 181 -4.99 -8.22 18.51
C ASN A 181 -4.38 -9.38 19.34
N ARG A 182 -3.64 -10.28 18.71
CA ARG A 182 -2.96 -11.43 19.35
C ARG A 182 -1.51 -11.48 18.90
N ASP A 183 -0.67 -12.07 19.71
CA ASP A 183 0.75 -12.30 19.40
C ASP A 183 1.46 -10.99 18.99
N LEU A 184 1.11 -9.89 19.65
CA LEU A 184 1.79 -8.62 19.47
C LEU A 184 3.14 -8.69 20.20
N ALA A 185 4.20 -8.26 19.53
CA ALA A 185 5.54 -8.13 20.12
C ALA A 185 5.52 -7.21 21.36
N THR A 186 4.63 -6.20 21.38
CA THR A 186 4.40 -5.33 22.52
C THR A 186 2.96 -4.84 22.57
N GLU A 187 2.42 -4.63 23.76
CA GLU A 187 1.11 -3.98 23.96
C GLU A 187 1.20 -2.45 23.77
N GLY A 188 2.40 -1.87 23.92
CA GLY A 188 2.65 -0.44 23.78
C GLY A 188 2.86 -0.03 22.33
N LEU A 189 1.85 -0.17 21.47
CA LEU A 189 1.96 0.09 20.02
C LEU A 189 2.25 1.55 19.65
N GLY A 190 1.98 2.49 20.56
CA GLY A 190 2.17 3.92 20.34
C GLY A 190 2.59 4.67 21.60
N PRO A 191 2.72 6.00 21.53
CA PRO A 191 3.18 6.82 22.65
C PRO A 191 2.21 6.84 23.83
N TRP A 192 0.92 6.63 23.56
CA TRP A 192 -0.14 6.59 24.57
C TRP A 192 -0.94 5.28 24.47
N PRO A 193 -1.60 4.83 25.56
CA PRO A 193 -2.36 3.59 25.57
C PRO A 193 -3.40 3.52 24.44
N LEU A 194 -3.39 2.41 23.70
CA LEU A 194 -4.42 2.03 22.73
C LEU A 194 -4.57 0.51 22.74
N LYS A 195 -5.79 0.00 22.61
CA LYS A 195 -6.08 -1.43 22.66
C LYS A 195 -6.84 -1.88 21.42
N LEU A 196 -6.25 -2.80 20.66
CA LEU A 196 -6.87 -3.39 19.48
C LEU A 196 -8.04 -4.29 19.88
N SER A 197 -9.18 -4.14 19.22
CA SER A 197 -10.34 -5.02 19.39
C SER A 197 -10.41 -6.06 18.26
N ARG A 198 -11.53 -6.78 18.16
CA ARG A 198 -11.84 -7.65 17.01
C ARG A 198 -12.76 -6.99 16.00
N ASP A 199 -13.16 -5.74 16.26
CA ASP A 199 -14.12 -4.99 15.44
C ASP A 199 -13.52 -4.68 14.07
N ARG A 200 -14.40 -4.67 13.07
CA ARG A 200 -14.05 -4.55 11.67
C ARG A 200 -15.14 -3.78 10.96
N VAL A 201 -14.79 -3.20 9.82
CA VAL A 201 -15.76 -2.76 8.82
C VAL A 201 -15.43 -3.54 7.55
N THR A 202 -16.24 -4.54 7.28
CA THR A 202 -15.96 -5.59 6.29
C THR A 202 -16.53 -5.26 4.92
N ASN A 203 -17.52 -4.37 4.82
CA ASN A 203 -18.09 -3.95 3.57
C ASN A 203 -17.26 -2.85 2.90
N GLU A 204 -16.68 -3.11 1.72
CA GLU A 204 -15.92 -2.12 0.93
C GLU A 204 -16.68 -0.82 0.65
N THR A 205 -18.02 -0.88 0.61
CA THR A 205 -18.90 0.26 0.29
C THR A 205 -19.44 0.98 1.52
N ALA A 206 -19.07 0.54 2.74
CA ALA A 206 -19.49 1.20 3.97
C ALA A 206 -19.16 2.71 3.92
N PRO A 207 -20.13 3.59 4.21
CA PRO A 207 -19.90 5.03 4.21
C PRO A 207 -18.85 5.43 5.24
N VAL A 208 -17.97 6.36 4.84
CA VAL A 208 -16.98 6.96 5.74
C VAL A 208 -17.44 8.35 6.14
N THR A 209 -17.54 8.58 7.45
CA THR A 209 -17.85 9.89 8.04
C THR A 209 -16.54 10.59 8.40
N ILE A 210 -16.35 11.79 7.85
CA ILE A 210 -15.30 12.72 8.29
C ILE A 210 -15.81 13.44 9.52
N ARG A 211 -15.20 13.15 10.68
CA ARG A 211 -15.62 13.71 11.98
C ARG A 211 -14.99 15.06 12.26
N ASP A 212 -13.80 15.31 11.71
CA ASP A 212 -13.10 16.58 11.77
C ASP A 212 -12.56 16.92 10.38
N ALA A 213 -13.30 17.73 9.63
CA ALA A 213 -12.94 18.12 8.27
C ALA A 213 -11.79 19.16 8.22
N ALA A 214 -11.39 19.70 9.38
CA ALA A 214 -10.27 20.62 9.50
C ALA A 214 -8.99 19.92 9.99
N ASP A 215 -9.05 18.66 10.43
CA ASP A 215 -7.85 17.93 10.86
C ASP A 215 -6.83 17.90 9.72
N ALA A 216 -5.64 18.42 10.02
CA ALA A 216 -4.57 18.60 9.04
C ALA A 216 -4.21 17.29 8.30
N ILE A 217 -4.37 16.13 8.97
CA ILE A 217 -4.12 14.82 8.36
C ILE A 217 -5.08 14.50 7.20
N LEU A 218 -6.26 15.14 7.15
CA LEU A 218 -7.26 14.97 6.10
C LEU A 218 -7.24 16.08 5.07
N VAL A 219 -6.50 17.18 5.28
CA VAL A 219 -6.50 18.32 4.35
C VAL A 219 -5.14 18.62 3.72
N VAL A 220 -4.04 18.09 4.26
CA VAL A 220 -2.68 18.33 3.76
C VAL A 220 -1.90 17.03 3.54
N PRO A 221 -1.18 16.88 2.41
CA PRO A 221 -1.17 17.77 1.24
C PRO A 221 -2.36 17.54 0.29
N ASN A 222 -3.08 16.43 0.43
CA ASN A 222 -4.26 16.13 -0.35
C ASN A 222 -5.51 16.44 0.47
N ARG A 223 -6.50 17.12 -0.12
CA ARG A 223 -7.80 17.30 0.51
C ARG A 223 -8.61 16.00 0.38
N ILE A 224 -8.91 15.38 1.52
CA ILE A 224 -9.67 14.14 1.61
C ILE A 224 -11.15 14.44 1.80
N SER A 225 -11.97 13.69 1.09
CA SER A 225 -13.43 13.71 1.13
C SER A 225 -13.97 12.27 1.22
N PRO A 226 -15.27 12.07 1.46
CA PRO A 226 -15.86 10.72 1.40
C PRO A 226 -15.63 10.00 0.07
N GLU A 227 -15.45 10.74 -1.04
CA GLU A 227 -15.16 10.17 -2.37
C GLU A 227 -13.79 9.47 -2.43
N ASP A 228 -12.83 9.84 -1.57
CA ASP A 228 -11.54 9.14 -1.48
C ASP A 228 -11.66 7.72 -0.91
N PHE A 229 -12.86 7.39 -0.41
CA PHE A 229 -13.23 6.07 0.02
C PHE A 229 -14.03 5.31 -1.07
N SER A 230 -14.32 5.90 -2.22
CA SER A 230 -14.96 5.18 -3.33
C SER A 230 -14.02 4.16 -4.00
N GLY A 231 -14.57 3.04 -4.45
CA GLY A 231 -13.83 2.03 -5.21
C GLY A 231 -12.77 1.26 -4.42
N TRP A 232 -12.83 1.30 -3.09
CA TRP A 232 -12.06 0.40 -2.23
C TRP A 232 -12.51 -1.05 -2.48
N VAL A 233 -11.61 -1.99 -2.25
CA VAL A 233 -11.83 -3.41 -2.47
C VAL A 233 -11.77 -4.17 -1.14
N GLN A 234 -12.63 -5.19 -1.00
CA GLN A 234 -12.74 -6.01 0.22
C GLN A 234 -13.07 -5.18 1.47
N GLU A 235 -12.38 -5.37 2.58
CA GLU A 235 -12.67 -4.65 3.82
C GLU A 235 -12.20 -3.18 3.86
N ARG A 236 -12.92 -2.35 4.64
CA ARG A 236 -12.49 -0.97 4.98
C ARG A 236 -11.41 -0.96 6.05
N SER A 237 -11.65 -1.69 7.14
CA SER A 237 -10.84 -1.58 8.35
C SER A 237 -10.90 -2.85 9.17
N LEU A 238 -9.77 -3.20 9.79
CA LEU A 238 -9.59 -4.44 10.54
C LEU A 238 -9.02 -4.19 11.93
N TYR A 239 -9.57 -4.89 12.94
CA TYR A 239 -9.11 -4.85 14.33
C TYR A 239 -9.03 -3.41 14.86
N VAL A 240 -10.15 -2.71 14.73
CA VAL A 240 -10.26 -1.30 15.10
C VAL A 240 -10.04 -1.17 16.61
N PRO A 241 -9.20 -0.25 17.10
CA PRO A 241 -9.13 0.06 18.52
C PRO A 241 -10.51 0.44 19.07
N GLU A 242 -10.88 -0.15 20.21
CA GLU A 242 -12.14 0.17 20.92
C GLU A 242 -11.91 1.15 22.09
N ASN A 243 -10.70 1.14 22.65
CA ASN A 243 -10.29 1.93 23.80
C ASN A 243 -8.91 2.53 23.53
N TRP A 244 -8.80 3.85 23.69
CA TRP A 244 -7.55 4.57 23.52
C TRP A 244 -7.55 5.84 24.37
N ASP A 245 -6.36 6.35 24.60
CA ASP A 245 -6.14 7.58 25.36
C ASP A 245 -6.68 8.83 24.66
N GLU A 246 -7.25 9.78 25.40
CA GLU A 246 -7.87 11.01 24.86
C GLU A 246 -6.92 11.89 24.03
N ARG A 247 -5.60 11.70 24.18
CA ARG A 247 -4.58 12.40 23.38
C ARG A 247 -4.58 11.98 21.91
N TYR A 248 -5.23 10.87 21.55
CA TYR A 248 -5.48 10.53 20.16
C TYR A 248 -6.74 11.22 19.65
N ARG A 249 -6.58 11.97 18.56
CA ARG A 249 -7.69 12.41 17.72
C ARG A 249 -8.13 11.28 16.81
N ALA A 250 -9.42 11.21 16.53
CA ALA A 250 -10.06 10.17 15.73
C ALA A 250 -10.92 10.80 14.62
N PRO A 251 -10.30 11.27 13.51
CA PRO A 251 -10.96 12.14 12.54
C PRO A 251 -11.91 11.39 11.58
N LEU A 252 -11.96 10.06 11.64
CA LEU A 252 -12.82 9.22 10.80
C LEU A 252 -13.77 8.36 11.65
N ALA A 253 -14.92 8.06 11.07
CA ALA A 253 -15.89 7.08 11.56
C ALA A 253 -16.38 6.22 10.39
N MET A 254 -16.67 4.95 10.64
CA MET A 254 -17.32 4.06 9.68
C MET A 254 -17.96 2.88 10.38
N ALA A 255 -18.98 2.29 9.76
CA ALA A 255 -19.64 1.07 10.23
C ALA A 255 -20.21 0.29 9.07
N ASP A 256 -20.29 -1.03 9.24
CA ASP A 256 -21.14 -1.86 8.41
C ASP A 256 -22.62 -1.53 8.68
N SER A 257 -23.49 -1.88 7.73
CA SER A 257 -24.92 -1.54 7.80
C SER A 257 -25.57 -2.13 9.06
N GLY A 258 -26.20 -1.28 9.87
CA GLY A 258 -26.85 -1.70 11.12
C GLY A 258 -25.92 -1.80 12.33
N GLU A 259 -24.62 -1.55 12.17
CA GLU A 259 -23.65 -1.57 13.27
C GLU A 259 -23.37 -0.18 13.85
N LYS A 260 -22.73 -0.15 15.02
CA LYS A 260 -22.30 1.11 15.65
C LYS A 260 -21.08 1.68 14.93
N PRO A 261 -21.03 3.00 14.66
CA PRO A 261 -19.85 3.66 14.10
C PRO A 261 -18.57 3.38 14.90
N LEU A 262 -17.56 2.85 14.23
CA LEU A 262 -16.23 2.64 14.76
C LEU A 262 -15.36 3.87 14.47
N ASN A 263 -14.85 4.47 15.54
CA ASN A 263 -14.09 5.72 15.49
C ASN A 263 -12.57 5.50 15.48
N GLY A 264 -12.08 4.33 15.92
CA GLY A 264 -10.65 4.05 16.07
C GLY A 264 -9.91 3.74 14.77
N THR A 265 -10.56 3.87 13.60
CA THR A 265 -10.00 3.42 12.31
C THR A 265 -8.76 4.22 11.87
N LEU A 266 -8.69 5.47 12.31
CA LEU A 266 -7.53 6.34 12.21
C LEU A 266 -7.37 7.11 13.52
N LEU A 267 -6.26 6.88 14.21
CA LEU A 267 -5.90 7.56 15.45
C LEU A 267 -4.64 8.37 15.23
N VAL A 268 -4.66 9.65 15.60
CA VAL A 268 -3.55 10.58 15.39
C VAL A 268 -3.21 11.27 16.70
N ALA A 269 -1.96 11.21 17.13
CA ALA A 269 -1.48 11.90 18.32
C ALA A 269 -0.19 12.66 18.04
N SER A 270 -0.08 13.84 18.65
CA SER A 270 1.22 14.51 18.77
C SER A 270 2.01 13.83 19.88
N TYR A 271 3.32 13.67 19.68
CA TYR A 271 4.23 13.18 20.70
C TYR A 271 5.57 13.90 20.60
N GLY A 272 5.91 14.68 21.62
CA GLY A 272 7.00 15.65 21.53
C GLY A 272 6.78 16.61 20.35
N ALA A 273 7.80 16.72 19.48
CA ALA A 273 7.74 17.51 18.27
C ALA A 273 7.20 16.74 17.04
N GLY A 274 6.95 15.43 17.17
CA GLY A 274 6.51 14.58 16.07
C GLY A 274 5.02 14.25 16.07
N THR A 275 4.65 13.41 15.11
CA THR A 275 3.29 12.92 14.93
C THR A 275 3.32 11.40 14.85
N PHE A 276 2.45 10.76 15.61
CA PHE A 276 2.20 9.32 15.56
C PHE A 276 0.81 9.06 15.01
N VAL A 277 0.70 8.11 14.10
CA VAL A 277 -0.56 7.61 13.55
C VAL A 277 -0.65 6.12 13.79
N HIS A 278 -1.77 5.67 14.35
CA HIS A 278 -2.22 4.29 14.23
C HIS A 278 -3.39 4.24 13.25
N THR A 279 -3.38 3.30 12.31
CA THR A 279 -4.49 3.11 11.38
C THR A 279 -4.84 1.64 11.19
N SER A 280 -6.14 1.36 11.31
CA SER A 280 -6.73 0.05 11.02
C SER A 280 -7.28 -0.05 9.59
N LEU A 281 -7.21 1.03 8.81
CA LEU A 281 -7.64 1.06 7.42
C LEU A 281 -6.82 0.06 6.60
N SER A 282 -7.48 -0.65 5.70
CA SER A 282 -6.90 -1.76 4.93
C SER A 282 -6.06 -1.30 3.74
N PHE A 283 -5.12 -0.37 3.95
CA PHE A 283 -4.25 0.19 2.88
C PHE A 283 -3.47 -0.88 2.11
N PHE A 284 -3.08 -1.97 2.77
CA PHE A 284 -2.44 -3.13 2.15
C PHE A 284 -3.31 -3.84 1.08
N ARG A 285 -4.62 -3.57 1.03
CA ARG A 285 -5.51 -3.96 -0.07
C ARG A 285 -5.64 -2.85 -1.10
N GLN A 286 -5.80 -1.61 -0.64
CA GLN A 286 -6.21 -0.49 -1.49
C GLN A 286 -5.08 0.05 -2.35
N LEU A 287 -3.87 0.14 -1.81
CA LEU A 287 -2.72 0.65 -2.56
C LEU A 287 -2.33 -0.32 -3.68
N PRO A 288 -2.18 -1.64 -3.44
CA PRO A 288 -1.89 -2.60 -4.52
C PRO A 288 -3.00 -2.69 -5.57
N ALA A 289 -4.27 -2.52 -5.17
CA ALA A 289 -5.39 -2.42 -6.10
C ALA A 289 -5.43 -1.08 -6.89
N GLY A 290 -4.50 -0.17 -6.61
CA GLY A 290 -4.39 1.12 -7.30
C GLY A 290 -5.58 2.03 -7.04
N VAL A 291 -6.14 2.03 -5.83
CA VAL A 291 -7.27 2.89 -5.46
C VAL A 291 -6.77 4.32 -5.19
N PRO A 292 -7.10 5.33 -6.04
CA PRO A 292 -6.50 6.66 -5.94
C PRO A 292 -6.71 7.34 -4.59
N GLY A 293 -7.93 7.24 -4.04
CA GLY A 293 -8.26 7.84 -2.75
C GLY A 293 -7.51 7.19 -1.58
N GLY A 294 -7.39 5.87 -1.56
CA GLY A 294 -6.56 5.15 -0.59
C GLY A 294 -5.09 5.59 -0.63
N ILE A 295 -4.54 5.80 -1.83
CA ILE A 295 -3.18 6.32 -2.01
C ILE A 295 -3.04 7.76 -1.49
N ARG A 296 -4.00 8.66 -1.80
CA ARG A 296 -4.00 10.04 -1.29
C ARG A 296 -4.05 10.10 0.23
N VAL A 297 -4.96 9.33 0.85
CA VAL A 297 -5.06 9.27 2.31
C VAL A 297 -3.72 8.78 2.89
N PHE A 298 -3.15 7.71 2.36
CA PHE A 298 -1.86 7.20 2.85
C PHE A 298 -0.73 8.22 2.70
N CYS A 299 -0.66 8.96 1.59
CA CYS A 299 0.32 10.03 1.39
C CYS A 299 0.17 11.14 2.44
N ASN A 300 -1.05 11.52 2.83
CA ASN A 300 -1.25 12.44 3.93
C ASN A 300 -0.73 11.89 5.26
N LEU A 301 -0.94 10.60 5.53
CA LEU A 301 -0.40 9.97 6.75
C LEU A 301 1.12 10.09 6.80
N LEU A 302 1.82 9.88 5.68
CA LEU A 302 3.27 10.05 5.60
C LEU A 302 3.72 11.50 5.85
N GLY A 303 2.88 12.49 5.52
CA GLY A 303 3.17 13.90 5.77
C GLY A 303 2.80 14.40 7.17
N GLY A 304 2.04 13.62 7.95
CA GLY A 304 1.63 13.98 9.31
C GLY A 304 0.78 15.25 9.41
N GLY A 305 0.13 15.67 8.31
CA GLY A 305 -0.62 16.93 8.23
C GLY A 305 0.25 18.19 8.20
N ARG A 306 1.55 18.08 7.92
CA ARG A 306 2.46 19.22 7.83
C ARG A 306 2.60 19.68 6.38
N PRO A 307 2.42 20.98 6.08
CA PRO A 307 2.88 21.54 4.82
C PRO A 307 4.40 21.33 4.73
N ARG A 308 4.92 20.97 3.55
CA ARG A 308 6.35 21.08 3.29
C ARG A 308 6.60 22.31 2.42
N ASP A 309 7.62 23.06 2.80
CA ASP A 309 8.18 24.19 2.06
C ASP A 309 8.86 23.75 0.76
#